data_AF-A0A1V4I1C9-F1
#
_entry.id   AF-A0A1V4I1C9-F1
#
_cell.length_a   1.000
_cell.length_b   1.000
_cell.length_c   1.000
_cell.angle_alpha   90.00
_cell.angle_beta   90.00
_cell.angle_gamma   90.00
#
_symmetry.space_group_name_H-M   'P 1'
#
loop_
_entity.id
_entity.type
_entity.pdbx_description
1 polymer ?
#
loop_
_entity_poly.entity_id
_entity_poly.type
_entity_poly.pdbx_seq_one_letter_code
_entity_poly.pdbx_strand_id
1 'polypeptide(L)'
;MDLVNLYIEDCGGRDNISETTRNHIRRIAYLQCVLEDCEAQYVKTGDTSFESRLEYQRLANSQSRLMSKIGLLIETEPKAHDEDDELDPLSYANGGSRPKRSKRSG
;
A
#
# COMPACT_ATOMS: atom_id res chain seq x y z
N MET A 1 -12.73 -18.08 -9.02
CA MET A 1 -13.10 -16.72 -8.58
C MET A 1 -12.84 -15.77 -9.75
N ASP A 2 -13.77 -14.88 -10.10
CA ASP A 2 -13.56 -13.92 -11.20
C ASP A 2 -13.05 -12.60 -10.62
N LEU A 3 -11.72 -12.42 -10.62
CA LEU A 3 -11.05 -11.23 -10.08
C LEU A 3 -11.44 -9.95 -10.82
N VAL A 4 -11.77 -10.03 -12.11
CA VAL A 4 -12.15 -8.84 -12.89
C VAL A 4 -13.46 -8.28 -12.36
N ASN A 5 -14.47 -9.13 -12.15
CA ASN A 5 -15.74 -8.65 -11.61
C ASN A 5 -15.58 -8.09 -10.20
N LEU A 6 -14.76 -8.70 -9.35
CA LEU A 6 -14.52 -8.19 -7.99
C LEU A 6 -13.92 -6.79 -7.99
N TYR A 7 -12.83 -6.58 -8.75
CA TYR A 7 -12.23 -5.25 -8.85
C TYR A 7 -13.14 -4.22 -9.52
N ILE A 8 -14.04 -4.65 -10.42
CA ILE A 8 -15.07 -3.75 -10.97
C ILE A 8 -16.02 -3.29 -9.87
N GLU A 9 -16.51 -4.22 -9.03
CA GLU A 9 -17.38 -3.87 -7.92
C GLU A 9 -16.67 -2.97 -6.89
N ASP A 10 -15.40 -3.25 -6.59
CA ASP A 10 -14.57 -2.40 -5.70
C ASP A 10 -14.35 -0.99 -6.26
N CYS A 11 -14.32 -0.84 -7.59
CA CYS A 11 -14.29 0.46 -8.26
C CYS A 11 -15.68 1.13 -8.40
N GLY A 12 -16.72 0.58 -7.77
CA GLY A 12 -18.07 1.14 -7.76
C GLY A 12 -19.01 0.58 -8.83
N GLY A 13 -18.64 -0.50 -9.52
CA GLY A 13 -19.49 -1.22 -10.48
C GLY A 13 -19.27 -0.83 -11.95
N ARG A 14 -19.83 -1.65 -12.86
CA ARG A 14 -19.53 -1.59 -14.32
C ARG A 14 -19.84 -0.26 -15.00
N ASP A 15 -20.87 0.43 -14.53
CA ASP A 15 -21.35 1.68 -15.12
C ASP A 15 -20.58 2.90 -14.59
N ASN A 16 -19.83 2.73 -13.50
CA ASN A 16 -19.08 3.80 -12.83
C ASN A 16 -17.59 3.82 -13.19
N ILE A 17 -17.15 2.96 -14.13
CA ILE A 17 -15.75 2.87 -14.55
C ILE A 17 -15.57 3.21 -16.04
N SER A 18 -14.49 3.93 -16.35
CA SER A 18 -14.08 4.17 -17.73
C SER A 18 -13.52 2.91 -18.39
N GLU A 19 -13.46 2.86 -19.72
CA GLU A 19 -12.82 1.72 -20.42
C GLU A 19 -11.32 1.63 -20.12
N THR A 20 -10.66 2.77 -19.87
CA THR A 20 -9.26 2.79 -19.40
C THR A 20 -9.12 2.12 -18.04
N THR A 21 -10.02 2.42 -17.10
CA THR A 21 -10.09 1.75 -15.79
C THR A 21 -10.35 0.26 -15.96
N ARG A 22 -11.26 -0.13 -16.85
CA ARG A 22 -11.55 -1.54 -17.17
C ARG A 22 -10.31 -2.28 -17.68
N ASN A 23 -9.50 -1.63 -18.52
CA ASN A 23 -8.22 -2.19 -18.99
C ASN A 23 -7.23 -2.37 -17.83
N HIS A 24 -7.07 -1.38 -16.97
CA HIS A 24 -6.25 -1.50 -15.76
C HIS A 24 -6.72 -2.65 -14.88
N ILE A 25 -8.03 -2.79 -14.63
CA ILE A 25 -8.59 -3.90 -13.85
C ILE A 25 -8.25 -5.27 -14.46
N ARG A 26 -8.44 -5.45 -15.77
CA ARG A 26 -8.08 -6.71 -16.46
C ARG A 26 -6.59 -7.03 -16.28
N ARG A 27 -5.73 -6.01 -16.36
CA ARG A 27 -4.29 -6.17 -16.19
C ARG A 27 -3.90 -6.49 -14.74
N ILE A 28 -4.55 -5.87 -13.75
CA ILE A 28 -4.36 -6.17 -12.33
C ILE A 28 -4.77 -7.61 -12.04
N ALA A 29 -5.94 -8.04 -12.52
CA ALA A 29 -6.41 -9.41 -12.36
C ALA A 29 -5.44 -10.44 -12.97
N TYR A 30 -4.90 -10.15 -14.17
CA TYR A 30 -3.87 -10.99 -14.76
C TYR A 30 -2.60 -11.06 -13.90
N LEU A 31 -2.10 -9.92 -13.43
CA LEU A 31 -0.91 -9.87 -12.58
C LEU A 31 -1.12 -10.62 -11.25
N GLN A 32 -2.30 -10.51 -10.65
CA GLN A 32 -2.66 -11.24 -9.43
C GLN A 32 -2.53 -12.75 -9.65
N CYS A 33 -3.12 -13.30 -10.73
CA CYS A 33 -3.02 -14.74 -11.02
C CYS A 33 -1.56 -15.19 -11.20
N VAL A 34 -0.75 -14.40 -11.92
CA VAL A 34 0.66 -14.74 -12.13
C VAL A 34 1.45 -14.74 -10.82
N LEU A 35 1.19 -13.77 -9.94
CA LEU A 35 1.83 -13.70 -8.62
C LEU A 35 1.40 -14.88 -7.74
N GLU A 36 0.11 -15.22 -7.72
CA GLU A 36 -0.42 -16.39 -7.01
C GLU A 36 0.21 -17.70 -7.51
N ASP A 37 0.44 -17.84 -8.81
CA ASP A 37 1.13 -19.00 -9.38
C ASP A 37 2.59 -19.08 -8.91
N CYS A 38 3.31 -17.94 -8.87
CA CYS A 38 4.66 -17.89 -8.32
C CYS A 38 4.70 -18.28 -6.84
N GLU A 39 3.76 -17.78 -6.04
CA GLU A 39 3.62 -18.11 -4.62
C GLU A 39 3.30 -19.59 -4.42
N ALA A 40 2.36 -20.13 -5.19
CA ALA A 40 1.99 -21.54 -5.14
C ALA A 40 3.16 -22.46 -5.52
N GLN A 41 3.95 -22.07 -6.53
CA GLN A 41 5.16 -22.78 -6.90
C GLN A 41 6.18 -22.76 -5.74
N TYR A 42 6.42 -21.61 -5.13
CA TYR A 42 7.31 -21.49 -3.99
C TYR A 42 6.86 -22.32 -2.79
N VAL A 43 5.56 -22.27 -2.44
CA VAL A 43 4.99 -23.09 -1.36
C VAL A 43 5.19 -24.58 -1.63
N LYS A 44 5.10 -25.01 -2.89
CA LYS A 44 5.26 -26.40 -3.29
C LYS A 44 6.71 -26.88 -3.27
N THR A 45 7.66 -26.04 -3.70
CA THR A 45 9.07 -26.44 -3.86
C THR A 45 9.93 -26.05 -2.66
N GLY A 46 9.54 -25.05 -1.88
CA GLY A 46 10.35 -24.39 -0.85
C GLY A 46 11.51 -23.57 -1.43
N ASP A 47 11.61 -23.49 -2.75
CA ASP A 47 12.81 -23.03 -3.44
C ASP A 47 12.47 -21.90 -4.42
N THR A 48 13.36 -20.91 -4.51
CA THR A 48 13.12 -19.73 -5.34
C THR A 48 14.42 -19.10 -5.78
N SER A 49 14.58 -19.02 -7.09
CA SER A 49 15.78 -18.44 -7.70
C SER A 49 15.84 -16.92 -7.50
N PHE A 50 17.03 -16.33 -7.64
CA PHE A 50 17.15 -14.86 -7.62
C PHE A 50 16.37 -14.20 -8.76
N GLU A 51 16.39 -14.78 -9.96
CA GLU A 51 15.66 -14.25 -11.13
C GLU A 51 14.15 -14.27 -10.88
N SER A 52 13.62 -15.37 -10.35
CA SER A 52 12.21 -15.51 -10.00
C SER A 52 11.78 -14.47 -8.95
N ARG A 53 12.61 -14.20 -7.93
CA ARG A 53 12.32 -13.13 -6.94
C ARG A 53 12.29 -11.76 -7.59
N LEU A 54 13.24 -11.48 -8.47
CA LEU A 54 13.32 -10.19 -9.14
C LEU A 54 12.13 -9.96 -10.07
N GLU A 55 11.73 -10.99 -10.82
CA GLU A 55 10.53 -10.95 -11.66
C GLU A 55 9.27 -10.76 -10.82
N TYR A 56 9.10 -11.57 -9.77
CA TYR A 56 7.99 -11.44 -8.82
C TYR A 56 7.87 -10.01 -8.28
N GLN A 57 8.99 -9.44 -7.79
CA GLN A 57 9.00 -8.08 -7.26
C GLN A 57 8.63 -7.03 -8.32
N ARG A 58 9.07 -7.20 -9.58
CA ARG A 58 8.70 -6.30 -10.68
C ARG A 58 7.22 -6.36 -11.02
N LEU A 59 6.65 -7.56 -11.04
CA LEU A 59 5.22 -7.78 -11.29
C LEU A 59 4.37 -7.20 -10.14
N ALA A 60 4.72 -7.49 -8.90
CA ALA A 60 4.06 -6.96 -7.71
C ALA A 60 4.07 -5.42 -7.69
N ASN A 61 5.23 -4.80 -7.95
CA ASN A 61 5.33 -3.34 -8.05
C ASN A 61 4.48 -2.76 -9.19
N SER A 62 4.39 -3.48 -10.32
CA SER A 62 3.55 -3.05 -11.44
C SER A 62 2.06 -3.13 -11.08
N GLN A 63 1.66 -4.18 -10.36
CA GLN A 63 0.30 -4.35 -9.87
C GLN A 63 -0.07 -3.22 -8.90
N SER A 64 0.75 -2.97 -7.88
CA SER A 64 0.50 -1.90 -6.90
C SER A 64 0.33 -0.54 -7.57
N ARG A 65 1.19 -0.20 -8.54
CA ARG A 65 1.07 1.06 -9.30
C ARG A 65 -0.22 1.14 -10.10
N LEU A 66 -0.69 0.04 -10.69
CA LEU A 66 -1.95 0.01 -11.42
C LEU A 66 -3.14 0.15 -10.47
N MET A 67 -3.09 -0.52 -9.31
CA MET A 67 -4.12 -0.43 -8.27
C MET A 67 -4.21 0.98 -7.68
N SER A 68 -3.09 1.66 -7.40
CA SER A 68 -3.08 3.07 -6.98
C SER A 68 -3.72 3.98 -8.03
N LYS A 69 -3.44 3.76 -9.33
CA LYS A 69 -4.03 4.56 -10.42
C LYS A 69 -5.56 4.48 -10.49
N ILE A 70 -6.15 3.37 -10.03
CA ILE A 70 -7.60 3.19 -10.01
C ILE A 70 -8.21 3.36 -8.61
N GLY A 71 -7.43 3.86 -7.65
CA GLY A 71 -7.90 4.19 -6.30
C GLY A 71 -8.16 2.99 -5.39
N LEU A 72 -7.67 1.79 -5.75
CA LEU A 72 -7.85 0.58 -4.93
C LEU A 72 -6.76 0.41 -3.87
N LEU A 73 -5.64 1.12 -3.99
CA LEU A 73 -4.70 1.28 -2.89
C LEU A 73 -5.09 2.53 -2.11
N ILE A 74 -5.70 2.33 -0.95
CA ILE A 74 -5.65 3.35 0.10
C ILE A 74 -4.20 3.33 0.56
N GLU A 75 -3.41 4.32 0.12
CA GLU A 75 -2.26 4.73 0.91
C GLU A 75 -2.86 5.17 2.24
N THR A 76 -2.92 4.28 3.22
CA THR A 76 -2.90 4.72 4.59
C THR A 76 -1.59 5.46 4.69
N GLU A 77 -1.61 6.78 4.46
CA GLU A 77 -0.57 7.65 4.95
C GLU A 77 -0.28 7.11 6.36
N PRO A 78 0.98 6.73 6.67
CA PRO A 78 1.31 6.59 8.07
C PRO A 78 0.90 7.94 8.63
N LYS A 79 -0.18 7.96 9.44
CA LYS A 79 -0.56 9.19 10.15
C LYS A 79 0.76 9.66 10.72
N ALA A 80 1.22 10.84 10.31
CA ALA A 80 2.32 11.47 11.00
C ALA A 80 1.91 11.36 12.46
N HIS A 81 2.64 10.55 13.23
CA HIS A 81 2.52 10.62 14.67
C HIS A 81 2.78 12.10 14.92
N ASP A 82 1.77 12.82 15.41
CA ASP A 82 1.90 14.24 15.72
C ASP A 82 3.24 14.41 16.42
N GLU A 83 4.21 15.05 15.75
CA GLU A 83 5.60 15.23 16.20
C GLU A 83 5.68 16.21 17.37
N ASP A 84 4.63 16.28 18.20
CA ASP A 84 4.55 17.12 19.38
C ASP A 84 4.94 16.35 20.66
N ASP A 85 5.14 15.02 20.59
CA ASP A 85 5.64 14.18 21.68
C ASP A 85 7.07 13.63 21.42
N GLU A 86 7.84 14.28 20.52
CA GLU A 86 9.28 14.02 20.47
C GLU A 86 9.95 14.68 21.69
N LEU A 87 9.93 13.97 22.80
CA LEU A 87 10.78 14.25 23.95
C LEU A 87 12.23 14.15 23.48
N ASP A 88 12.84 15.30 23.15
CA ASP A 88 14.27 15.42 22.84
C ASP A 88 15.06 14.59 23.86
N PRO A 89 15.75 13.50 23.44
CA PRO A 89 16.47 12.61 24.34
C PRO A 89 17.52 13.31 25.20
N LEU A 90 17.98 14.50 24.79
CA LEU A 90 18.94 15.33 25.52
C LEU A 90 18.30 16.27 26.56
N SER A 91 16.97 16.42 26.56
CA SER A 91 16.26 17.31 27.49
C SER A 91 16.36 16.85 28.95
N TYR A 92 16.57 15.55 29.21
CA TYR A 92 16.83 15.02 30.55
C TYR A 92 18.23 15.38 31.08
N ALA A 93 19.21 15.58 30.20
CA ALA A 93 20.58 15.87 30.59
C ALA A 93 20.80 17.33 31.00
N ASN A 94 19.97 18.26 30.49
CA ASN A 94 20.15 19.71 30.67
C ASN A 94 19.36 20.33 31.83
N GLY A 95 18.77 19.55 32.74
CA GLY A 95 18.08 20.09 33.91
C GLY A 95 16.82 20.86 33.52
N GLY A 96 15.77 20.13 33.13
CA GLY A 96 14.54 20.66 32.56
C GLY A 96 13.91 21.83 33.32
N SER A 97 13.89 23.00 32.69
CA SER A 97 12.93 24.06 33.03
C SER A 97 11.58 23.72 32.38
N ARG A 98 10.59 23.36 33.20
CA ARG A 98 9.20 23.14 32.76
C ARG A 98 8.66 24.39 32.03
N PRO A 99 8.11 24.29 30.80
CA PRO A 99 7.48 25.42 30.16
C PRO A 99 6.17 25.79 30.89
N LYS A 100 6.02 27.08 31.21
CA LYS A 100 4.83 27.65 31.84
C LYS A 100 3.71 27.71 30.80
N ARG A 101 2.66 26.90 30.98
CA ARG A 101 1.44 26.90 30.16
C ARG A 101 0.77 28.28 30.22
N SER A 102 0.91 29.06 29.15
CA SER A 102 0.19 30.32 28.95
C SER A 102 -1.29 30.03 28.70
N LYS A 103 -2.17 30.57 29.55
CA LYS A 103 -3.62 30.59 29.33
C LYS A 103 -3.92 31.61 28.23
N ARG A 104 -4.49 31.15 27.10
CA ARG A 104 -5.13 32.03 26.12
C ARG A 104 -6.28 32.78 26.80
N SER A 105 -6.28 34.10 26.66
CA SER A 105 -7.37 35.00 27.05
C SER A 105 -7.74 35.87 25.86
N GLY A 106 -9.04 35.98 25.58
CA GLY A 106 -9.64 36.95 24.66
C GLY A 106 -9.97 36.36 23.30
#